data_AF-A0A623SH05-F1
#
_entry.id   AF-A0A623SH05-F1
#
_cell.length_a   1.000
_cell.length_b   1.000
_cell.length_c   1.000
_cell.angle_alpha   90.00
_cell.angle_beta   90.00
_cell.angle_gamma   90.00
#
_symmetry.space_group_name_H-M   'P 1'
#
loop_
_entity.id
_entity.type
_entity.pdbx_description
1 polymer ?
#
loop_
_entity_poly.entity_id
_entity_poly.type
_entity_poly.pdbx_seq_one_letter_code
_entity_poly.pdbx_strand_id
1 'polypeptide(L)'
;MTDYFYDTTGRITACRNEAYLDSWQYDAAANLLDRRQGETAQAGAGSVVPFNRITSYRGLHYRYDEYGRVVEKRGRNGTQHYRWDAEHRLTEVAVIRGSTVRRYGYVYDAPGRRVEKHELDAEGKPYNRTTFLWDGMRLAQECRLGRSSSLYIYSDQGSHEPLARVDRAAPGEADEVLYYHTDVNGAPEEMTDGGGNIVWEAGYQVWGNLTHEKETRPVQQNLRFQGQYLDRETGLHYNLYRFYDPDIGKFISGDPISIRGGINLYQYAPNPLSWIDPLGLSTTCLKAENGYSRGKRHGMKLHPNAAQAIADKENKPHGVWRSKDDLKYAGEQAATLKPGEMKDFPINPNSKSEVYIPGGNGVPIKPDKIRVRNNGDGTFHGFPIDSTTAGPIFEKGK
;
A
#
# COMPACT_ATOMS: atom_id res chain seq x y z
N MET A 1 -1.34 -22.37 -3.14
CA MET A 1 -0.74 -21.42 -4.12
C MET A 1 -1.84 -20.53 -4.66
N THR A 2 -1.60 -19.22 -4.76
CA THR A 2 -2.58 -18.24 -5.28
C THR A 2 -2.13 -17.71 -6.63
N ASP A 3 -2.98 -17.87 -7.65
CA ASP A 3 -2.78 -17.36 -9.00
C ASP A 3 -3.39 -15.96 -9.11
N TYR A 4 -2.59 -14.99 -9.59
CA TYR A 4 -3.05 -13.65 -9.90
C TYR A 4 -2.97 -13.37 -11.40
N PHE A 5 -4.03 -12.79 -11.95
CA PHE A 5 -4.12 -12.39 -13.35
C PHE A 5 -4.10 -10.87 -13.45
N TYR A 6 -3.46 -10.35 -14.49
CA TYR A 6 -3.23 -8.92 -14.64
C TYR A 6 -3.67 -8.40 -16.01
N ASP A 7 -4.11 -7.14 -16.06
CA ASP A 7 -4.22 -6.41 -17.32
C ASP A 7 -2.84 -5.89 -17.79
N THR A 8 -2.79 -5.28 -18.97
CA THR A 8 -1.56 -4.70 -19.54
C THR A 8 -1.00 -3.52 -18.75
N THR A 9 -1.77 -2.97 -17.80
CA THR A 9 -1.36 -1.89 -16.90
C THR A 9 -0.89 -2.40 -15.54
N GLY A 10 -0.91 -3.72 -15.31
CA GLY A 10 -0.46 -4.35 -14.07
C GLY A 10 -1.51 -4.37 -12.96
N ARG A 11 -2.79 -4.11 -13.26
CA ARG A 11 -3.89 -4.23 -12.29
C ARG A 11 -4.39 -5.67 -12.23
N ILE A 12 -4.76 -6.12 -11.04
CA ILE A 12 -5.27 -7.47 -10.83
C ILE A 12 -6.68 -7.58 -11.43
N THR A 13 -6.87 -8.45 -12.41
CA THR A 13 -8.17 -8.70 -13.06
C THR A 13 -8.86 -9.96 -12.55
N ALA A 14 -8.10 -10.90 -11.97
CA ALA A 14 -8.64 -12.05 -11.28
C ALA A 14 -7.64 -12.63 -10.27
N CYS A 15 -8.16 -13.34 -9.29
CA CYS A 15 -7.40 -14.09 -8.30
C CYS A 15 -8.05 -15.46 -8.12
N ARG A 16 -7.23 -16.52 -8.04
CA ARG A 16 -7.72 -17.88 -7.77
C ARG A 16 -6.77 -18.62 -6.84
N ASN A 17 -7.31 -19.22 -5.80
CA ASN A 17 -6.67 -20.27 -5.01
C ASN A 17 -7.71 -21.37 -4.69
N GLU A 18 -7.35 -22.35 -3.85
CA GLU A 18 -8.23 -23.48 -3.52
C GLU A 18 -9.55 -23.05 -2.84
N ALA A 19 -9.54 -21.94 -2.08
CA ALA A 19 -10.68 -21.48 -1.29
C ALA A 19 -11.40 -20.25 -1.89
N TYR A 20 -10.78 -19.54 -2.84
CA TYR A 20 -11.22 -18.23 -3.30
C TYR A 20 -11.01 -18.04 -4.81
N LEU A 21 -12.05 -17.57 -5.49
CA LEU A 21 -12.04 -17.17 -6.89
C LEU A 21 -12.82 -15.87 -7.04
N ASP A 22 -12.19 -14.83 -7.60
CA ASP A 22 -12.86 -13.57 -7.91
C ASP A 22 -12.23 -12.87 -9.12
N SER A 23 -12.97 -11.95 -9.73
CA SER A 23 -12.55 -11.17 -10.90
C SER A 23 -13.08 -9.74 -10.86
N TRP A 24 -12.31 -8.83 -11.46
CA TRP A 24 -12.57 -7.39 -11.45
C TRP A 24 -12.44 -6.79 -12.85
N GLN A 25 -13.28 -5.80 -13.11
CA GLN A 25 -13.21 -4.93 -14.29
C GLN A 25 -13.03 -3.49 -13.82
N TYR A 26 -12.35 -2.70 -14.64
CA TYR A 26 -12.02 -1.31 -14.32
C TYR A 26 -12.42 -0.37 -15.45
N ASP A 27 -12.79 0.86 -15.12
CA ASP A 27 -12.78 1.94 -16.10
C ASP A 27 -11.34 2.44 -16.36
N ALA A 28 -11.21 3.39 -17.30
CA ALA A 28 -9.92 3.99 -17.64
C ALA A 28 -9.26 4.73 -16.45
N ALA A 29 -10.05 5.15 -15.46
CA ALA A 29 -9.58 5.83 -14.25
C ALA A 29 -9.28 4.87 -13.08
N ALA A 30 -9.27 3.55 -13.32
CA ALA A 30 -9.04 2.51 -12.30
C ALA A 30 -10.13 2.40 -11.23
N ASN A 31 -11.37 2.72 -11.56
CA ASN A 31 -12.51 2.44 -10.68
C ASN A 31 -13.07 1.05 -10.96
N LEU A 32 -13.39 0.32 -9.88
CA LEU A 32 -14.04 -0.98 -9.97
C LEU A 32 -15.42 -0.84 -10.61
N LEU A 33 -15.69 -1.72 -11.58
CA LEU A 33 -16.97 -1.82 -12.26
C LEU A 33 -17.73 -3.03 -11.75
N ASP A 34 -19.04 -2.86 -11.56
CA ASP A 34 -19.98 -3.85 -11.05
C ASP A 34 -20.37 -4.93 -12.07
N ARG A 35 -19.50 -5.20 -13.05
CA ARG A 35 -19.78 -6.13 -14.14
C ARG A 35 -19.04 -7.44 -13.91
N ARG A 36 -19.76 -8.52 -13.61
CA ARG A 36 -19.22 -9.88 -13.68
C ARG A 36 -19.15 -10.33 -15.14
N GLN A 37 -18.18 -11.17 -15.48
CA GLN A 37 -18.11 -11.78 -16.80
C GLN A 37 -19.33 -12.71 -16.98
N GLY A 38 -20.18 -12.46 -17.99
CA GLY A 38 -21.31 -13.32 -18.35
C GLY A 38 -22.71 -12.80 -18.00
N GLU A 39 -22.87 -11.68 -17.30
CA GLU A 39 -24.19 -11.07 -17.07
C GLU A 39 -24.61 -10.19 -18.25
N THR A 40 -25.80 -10.46 -18.80
CA THR A 40 -26.46 -9.62 -19.82
C THR A 40 -26.70 -8.24 -19.20
N ALA A 41 -26.16 -7.19 -19.82
CA ALA A 41 -26.32 -5.83 -19.34
C ALA A 41 -27.81 -5.52 -19.13
N GLN A 42 -28.25 -5.40 -17.87
CA GLN A 42 -29.52 -4.73 -17.62
C GLN A 42 -29.33 -3.28 -18.05
N ALA A 43 -30.14 -2.80 -18.98
CA ALA A 43 -30.12 -1.41 -19.43
C ALA A 43 -30.35 -0.50 -18.21
N GLY A 44 -29.30 0.21 -17.77
CA GLY A 44 -29.26 0.99 -16.52
C GLY A 44 -28.18 0.54 -15.51
N ALA A 45 -27.61 -0.65 -15.67
CA ALA A 45 -26.60 -1.25 -14.79
C ALA A 45 -25.14 -0.99 -15.24
N GLY A 46 -24.89 0.14 -15.92
CA GLY A 46 -23.53 0.63 -16.11
C GLY A 46 -23.05 1.26 -14.81
N SER A 47 -21.92 0.83 -14.26
CA SER A 47 -21.30 1.52 -13.12
C SER A 47 -20.90 2.92 -13.56
N VAL A 48 -21.77 3.90 -13.31
CA VAL A 48 -21.40 5.31 -13.46
C VAL A 48 -20.60 5.67 -12.21
N VAL A 49 -19.32 5.92 -12.40
CA VAL A 49 -18.40 6.34 -11.33
C VAL A 49 -18.03 7.82 -11.56
N PRO A 50 -18.95 8.76 -11.28
CA PRO A 50 -18.71 10.16 -11.60
C PRO A 50 -17.60 10.70 -10.68
N PHE A 51 -16.59 11.33 -11.28
CA PHE A 51 -15.47 11.92 -10.53
C PHE A 51 -14.75 10.92 -9.61
N ASN A 52 -14.61 9.66 -10.04
CA ASN A 52 -14.01 8.56 -9.28
C ASN A 52 -14.77 8.17 -7.98
N ARG A 53 -16.02 8.62 -7.82
CA ARG A 53 -16.89 8.30 -6.69
C ARG A 53 -17.77 7.10 -7.03
N ILE A 54 -17.50 5.95 -6.43
CA ILE A 54 -18.33 4.76 -6.60
C ILE A 54 -19.66 5.02 -5.90
N THR A 55 -20.76 5.05 -6.65
CA THR A 55 -22.13 5.23 -6.12
C THR A 55 -22.85 3.90 -5.93
N SER A 56 -22.46 2.86 -6.68
CA SER A 56 -22.91 1.49 -6.47
C SER A 56 -21.88 0.47 -6.94
N TYR A 57 -21.75 -0.62 -6.19
CA TYR A 57 -20.89 -1.76 -6.51
C TYR A 57 -21.32 -3.01 -5.74
N ARG A 58 -21.60 -4.11 -6.44
CA ARG A 58 -21.96 -5.44 -5.89
C ARG A 58 -23.08 -5.39 -4.83
N GLY A 59 -24.09 -4.56 -5.07
CA GLY A 59 -25.23 -4.36 -4.16
C GLY A 59 -24.95 -3.44 -2.96
N LEU A 60 -23.78 -2.80 -2.93
CA LEU A 60 -23.51 -1.66 -2.06
C LEU A 60 -23.90 -0.37 -2.77
N HIS A 61 -24.37 0.61 -2.00
CA HIS A 61 -24.74 1.94 -2.49
C HIS A 61 -24.11 3.00 -1.59
N TYR A 62 -23.59 4.06 -2.20
CA TYR A 62 -22.88 5.12 -1.50
C TYR A 62 -23.45 6.49 -1.85
N ARG A 63 -23.52 7.37 -0.85
CA ARG A 63 -23.79 8.80 -1.03
C ARG A 63 -22.60 9.61 -0.54
N TYR A 64 -22.33 10.72 -1.24
CA TYR A 64 -21.25 11.64 -0.93
C TYR A 64 -21.82 13.02 -0.62
N ASP A 65 -21.13 13.77 0.22
CA ASP A 65 -21.38 15.21 0.41
C ASP A 65 -20.77 16.05 -0.72
N GLU A 66 -20.93 17.37 -0.62
CA GLU A 66 -20.39 18.35 -1.57
C GLU A 66 -18.85 18.36 -1.65
N TYR A 67 -18.17 17.91 -0.58
CA TYR A 67 -16.71 17.78 -0.52
C TYR A 67 -16.22 16.42 -1.02
N GLY A 68 -17.13 15.55 -1.47
CA GLY A 68 -16.78 14.22 -1.98
C GLY A 68 -16.41 13.23 -0.88
N ARG A 69 -16.87 13.41 0.36
CA ARG A 69 -16.72 12.43 1.45
C ARG A 69 -17.97 11.56 1.50
N VAL A 70 -17.82 10.25 1.70
CA VAL A 70 -18.97 9.36 1.87
C VAL A 70 -19.72 9.76 3.14
N VAL A 71 -21.03 9.95 3.03
CA VAL A 71 -21.94 10.24 4.15
C VAL A 71 -22.92 9.10 4.43
N GLU A 72 -23.06 8.17 3.48
CA GLU A 72 -23.88 6.97 3.65
C GLU A 72 -23.30 5.79 2.86
N LYS A 73 -23.29 4.61 3.46
CA LYS A 73 -23.06 3.30 2.81
C LYS A 73 -24.22 2.38 3.15
N ARG A 74 -24.93 1.89 2.15
CA ARG A 74 -26.03 0.92 2.31
C ARG A 74 -25.66 -0.39 1.65
N GLY A 75 -25.94 -1.50 2.34
CA GLY A 75 -25.74 -2.84 1.81
C GLY A 75 -26.66 -3.86 2.46
N ARG A 76 -26.38 -5.16 2.23
CA ARG A 76 -27.15 -6.27 2.81
C ARG A 76 -27.09 -6.29 4.34
N ASN A 77 -25.98 -5.82 4.91
CA ASN A 77 -25.73 -5.85 6.36
C ASN A 77 -26.22 -4.59 7.10
N GLY A 78 -27.00 -3.74 6.43
CA GLY A 78 -27.53 -2.50 7.01
C GLY A 78 -27.00 -1.23 6.34
N THR A 79 -27.21 -0.11 7.02
CA THR A 79 -26.80 1.22 6.55
C THR A 79 -25.83 1.84 7.55
N GLN A 80 -24.77 2.45 7.05
CA GLN A 80 -23.84 3.25 7.83
C GLN A 80 -23.97 4.72 7.41
N HIS A 81 -24.04 5.63 8.39
CA HIS A 81 -23.99 7.07 8.17
C HIS A 81 -22.71 7.63 8.77
N TYR A 82 -22.03 8.48 8.02
CA TYR A 82 -20.71 9.00 8.37
C TYR A 82 -20.78 10.51 8.61
N ARG A 83 -20.23 10.97 9.74
CA ARG A 83 -20.11 12.40 10.08
C ARG A 83 -18.66 12.83 10.06
N TRP A 84 -18.43 14.00 9.49
CA TRP A 84 -17.10 14.55 9.28
C TRP A 84 -16.99 15.92 9.95
N ASP A 85 -15.81 16.25 10.45
CA ASP A 85 -15.52 17.61 10.95
C ASP A 85 -15.10 18.57 9.82
N ALA A 86 -14.77 19.80 10.20
CA ALA A 86 -14.32 20.85 9.29
C ALA A 86 -12.92 20.57 8.71
N GLU A 87 -12.12 19.73 9.37
CA GLU A 87 -10.81 19.27 8.89
C GLU A 87 -10.91 18.01 8.02
N HIS A 88 -12.13 17.60 7.61
CA HIS A 88 -12.39 16.42 6.80
C HIS A 88 -11.98 15.09 7.45
N ARG A 89 -12.00 15.01 8.78
CA ARG A 89 -11.80 13.77 9.55
C ARG A 89 -13.13 13.16 9.93
N LEU A 90 -13.21 11.83 9.86
CA LEU A 90 -14.41 11.08 10.24
C LEU A 90 -14.54 11.11 11.76
N THR A 91 -15.59 11.71 12.31
CA THR A 91 -15.76 11.88 13.77
C THR A 91 -16.82 10.95 14.36
N GLU A 92 -17.79 10.51 13.56
CA GLU A 92 -18.80 9.56 14.01
C GLU A 92 -19.27 8.64 12.87
N VAL A 93 -19.54 7.37 13.19
CA VAL A 93 -20.29 6.44 12.34
C VAL A 93 -21.50 5.90 13.08
N ALA A 94 -22.68 6.04 12.48
CA ALA A 94 -23.90 5.39 12.94
C ALA A 94 -24.18 4.16 12.07
N VAL A 95 -24.19 2.97 12.67
CA VAL A 95 -24.46 1.69 12.01
C VAL A 95 -25.88 1.23 12.37
N ILE A 96 -26.74 1.12 11.38
CA ILE A 96 -28.15 0.74 11.50
C ILE A 96 -28.33 -0.66 10.90
N ARG A 97 -28.74 -1.63 11.73
CA ARG A 97 -29.08 -3.00 11.33
C ARG A 97 -30.47 -3.37 11.85
N GLY A 98 -31.45 -3.41 10.96
CA GLY A 98 -32.86 -3.55 11.36
C GLY A 98 -33.29 -2.39 12.26
N SER A 99 -33.76 -2.69 13.47
CA SER A 99 -34.11 -1.69 14.48
C SER A 99 -32.93 -1.27 15.37
N THR A 100 -31.77 -1.91 15.26
CA THR A 100 -30.61 -1.62 16.10
C THR A 100 -29.78 -0.49 15.50
N VAL A 101 -29.49 0.53 16.30
CA VAL A 101 -28.56 1.61 15.96
C VAL A 101 -27.40 1.59 16.94
N ARG A 102 -26.16 1.54 16.43
CA ARG A 102 -24.94 1.74 17.22
C ARG A 102 -24.15 2.91 16.67
N ARG A 103 -23.58 3.72 17.54
CA ARG A 103 -22.81 4.92 17.17
C ARG A 103 -21.40 4.80 17.70
N TYR A 104 -20.44 5.16 16.87
CA TYR A 104 -19.01 5.06 17.13
C TYR A 104 -18.36 6.41 16.90
N GLY A 105 -17.65 6.94 17.89
CA GLY A 105 -16.97 8.22 17.81
C GLY A 105 -15.45 8.07 17.74
N TYR A 106 -14.80 9.06 17.13
CA TYR A 106 -13.35 9.10 16.97
C TYR A 106 -12.78 10.46 17.42
N VAL A 107 -11.63 10.43 18.09
CA VAL A 107 -10.92 11.62 18.56
C VAL A 107 -9.52 11.64 17.97
N TYR A 108 -9.07 12.83 17.55
CA TYR A 108 -7.80 13.04 16.87
C TYR A 108 -6.94 14.05 17.61
N ASP A 109 -5.62 13.90 17.50
CA ASP A 109 -4.67 14.94 17.89
C ASP A 109 -4.44 15.98 16.77
N ALA A 110 -3.60 16.97 17.06
CA ALA A 110 -3.31 18.07 16.13
C ALA A 110 -2.64 17.61 14.81
N PRO A 111 -1.68 16.65 14.81
CA PRO A 111 -1.20 16.01 13.58
C PRO A 111 -2.24 15.19 12.79
N GLY A 112 -3.44 14.96 13.33
CA GLY A 112 -4.50 14.21 12.66
C GLY A 112 -4.48 12.70 12.94
N ARG A 113 -3.70 12.24 13.92
CA ARG A 113 -3.66 10.83 14.33
C ARG A 113 -4.83 10.54 15.25
N ARG A 114 -5.51 9.41 15.06
CA ARG A 114 -6.60 8.99 15.94
C ARG A 114 -6.03 8.56 17.29
N VAL A 115 -6.42 9.26 18.36
CA VAL A 115 -5.99 8.98 19.74
C VAL A 115 -7.04 8.22 20.54
N GLU A 116 -8.30 8.22 20.10
CA GLU A 116 -9.38 7.45 20.73
C GLU A 116 -10.42 6.99 19.71
N LYS A 117 -10.99 5.80 19.96
CA LYS A 117 -12.30 5.40 19.45
C LYS A 117 -13.20 4.90 20.58
N HIS A 118 -14.51 5.08 20.46
CA HIS A 118 -15.47 4.71 21.48
C HIS A 118 -16.86 4.42 20.92
N GLU A 119 -17.70 3.75 21.70
CA GLU A 119 -19.14 3.65 21.45
C GLU A 119 -19.86 4.80 22.15
N LEU A 120 -21.00 5.24 21.60
CA LEU A 120 -21.86 6.27 22.19
C LEU A 120 -23.16 5.64 22.70
N ASP A 121 -23.52 5.90 23.95
CA ASP A 121 -24.78 5.42 24.53
C ASP A 121 -25.99 6.22 23.99
N ALA A 122 -27.19 5.94 24.51
CA ALA A 122 -28.42 6.59 24.06
C ALA A 122 -28.39 8.10 24.31
N GLU A 123 -27.71 8.54 25.36
CA GLU A 123 -27.50 9.93 25.74
C GLU A 123 -26.33 10.59 24.98
N GLY A 124 -25.59 9.82 24.18
CA GLY A 124 -24.44 10.29 23.41
C GLY A 124 -23.15 10.42 24.22
N LYS A 125 -23.04 9.75 25.36
CA LYS A 125 -21.83 9.71 26.18
C LYS A 125 -20.90 8.57 25.74
N PRO A 126 -19.58 8.81 25.65
CA PRO A 126 -18.62 7.79 25.25
C PRO A 126 -18.42 6.67 26.30
N TYR A 127 -18.52 5.41 25.86
CA TYR A 127 -18.19 4.19 26.60
C TYR A 127 -17.40 3.19 25.71
N ASN A 128 -16.96 2.06 26.26
CA ASN A 128 -16.15 1.05 25.53
C ASN A 128 -14.95 1.65 24.76
N ARG A 129 -14.15 2.48 25.45
CA ARG A 129 -13.09 3.27 24.82
C ARG A 129 -11.84 2.44 24.51
N THR A 130 -11.26 2.69 23.35
CA THR A 130 -9.91 2.26 22.96
C THR A 130 -9.09 3.51 22.69
N THR A 131 -7.94 3.63 23.35
CA THR A 131 -6.99 4.73 23.16
C THR A 131 -5.77 4.25 22.37
N PHE A 132 -5.12 5.17 21.66
CA PHE A 132 -3.98 4.85 20.80
C PHE A 132 -2.79 5.75 21.12
N LEU A 133 -1.60 5.14 21.19
CA LEU A 133 -0.33 5.85 21.28
C LEU A 133 0.45 5.71 19.98
N TRP A 134 1.23 6.73 19.64
CA TRP A 134 1.88 6.87 18.35
C TRP A 134 3.38 7.16 18.49
N ASP A 135 4.19 6.47 17.69
CA ASP A 135 5.61 6.75 17.44
C ASP A 135 5.70 7.48 16.08
N GLY A 136 5.84 8.82 16.11
CA GLY A 136 5.69 9.63 14.91
C GLY A 136 4.31 9.42 14.24
N MET A 137 4.29 8.94 12.99
CA MET A 137 3.05 8.61 12.26
C MET A 137 2.73 7.10 12.25
N ARG A 138 3.38 6.31 13.10
CA ARG A 138 3.21 4.87 13.21
C ARG A 138 2.53 4.50 14.52
N LEU A 139 1.52 3.63 14.46
CA LEU A 139 0.76 3.21 15.64
C LEU A 139 1.68 2.42 16.56
N ALA A 140 1.89 2.89 17.78
CA ALA A 140 2.76 2.21 18.74
C ALA A 140 1.97 1.27 19.64
N GLN A 141 0.80 1.69 20.12
CA GLN A 141 0.03 0.92 21.09
C GLN A 141 -1.47 1.17 20.94
N GLU A 142 -2.28 0.14 21.20
CA GLU A 142 -3.69 0.29 21.55
C GLU A 142 -3.95 -0.12 22.99
N CYS A 143 -4.84 0.59 23.68
CA CYS A 143 -5.25 0.28 25.05
C CYS A 143 -6.77 0.36 25.17
N ARG A 144 -7.40 -0.78 25.44
CA ARG A 144 -8.82 -0.87 25.81
C ARG A 144 -8.94 -0.67 27.30
N LEU A 145 -9.52 0.47 27.69
CA LEU A 145 -9.55 0.90 29.08
C LEU A 145 -10.16 -0.18 30.00
N GLY A 146 -9.39 -0.62 30.98
CA GLY A 146 -9.81 -1.64 31.96
C GLY A 146 -9.85 -3.07 31.42
N ARG A 147 -9.28 -3.35 30.23
CA ARG A 147 -9.29 -4.69 29.62
C ARG A 147 -7.91 -5.16 29.17
N SER A 148 -7.34 -4.52 28.16
CA SER A 148 -6.13 -5.02 27.50
C SER A 148 -5.31 -3.88 26.90
N SER A 149 -4.00 -4.10 26.78
CA SER A 149 -3.07 -3.18 26.10
C SER A 149 -2.16 -3.99 25.19
N SER A 150 -1.97 -3.52 23.97
CA SER A 150 -1.18 -4.20 22.94
C SER A 150 -0.20 -3.21 22.32
N LEU A 151 1.10 -3.43 22.54
CA LEU A 151 2.20 -2.66 21.94
C LEU A 151 2.65 -3.35 20.64
N TYR A 152 2.78 -2.60 19.54
CA TYR A 152 3.22 -3.11 18.25
C TYR A 152 4.70 -2.82 18.01
N ILE A 153 5.40 -3.81 17.46
CA ILE A 153 6.81 -3.75 17.05
C ILE A 153 6.85 -4.02 15.54
N TYR A 154 7.65 -3.25 14.81
CA TYR A 154 7.75 -3.28 13.35
C TYR A 154 9.13 -3.76 12.88
N SER A 155 9.21 -4.27 11.65
CA SER A 155 10.40 -4.95 11.12
C SER A 155 11.66 -4.07 11.06
N ASP A 156 11.51 -2.81 10.67
CA ASP A 156 12.62 -1.85 10.56
C ASP A 156 12.23 -0.38 10.83
N GLN A 157 13.24 0.50 10.78
CA GLN A 157 13.07 1.92 11.00
C GLN A 157 12.27 2.55 9.85
N GLY A 158 11.11 3.11 10.17
CA GLY A 158 10.22 3.74 9.19
C GLY A 158 9.32 2.76 8.42
N SER A 159 9.41 1.46 8.70
CA SER A 159 8.48 0.46 8.17
C SER A 159 7.20 0.38 8.97
N HIS A 160 6.13 -0.03 8.28
CA HIS A 160 4.81 -0.29 8.83
C HIS A 160 4.44 -1.77 8.75
N GLU A 161 5.37 -2.63 8.36
CA GLU A 161 5.22 -4.09 8.41
C GLU A 161 5.41 -4.58 9.87
N PRO A 162 4.39 -5.25 10.45
CA PRO A 162 4.44 -5.67 11.83
C PRO A 162 5.35 -6.89 11.99
N LEU A 163 6.16 -6.87 13.05
CA LEU A 163 7.08 -7.95 13.41
C LEU A 163 6.57 -8.72 14.63
N ALA A 164 6.21 -7.99 15.69
CA ALA A 164 5.72 -8.59 16.93
C ALA A 164 4.70 -7.68 17.62
N ARG A 165 3.94 -8.27 18.54
CA ARG A 165 3.04 -7.57 19.45
C ARG A 165 3.31 -8.01 20.87
N VAL A 166 3.34 -7.07 21.79
CA VAL A 166 3.45 -7.35 23.23
C VAL A 166 2.12 -7.01 23.89
N ASP A 167 1.42 -8.05 24.34
CA ASP A 167 0.16 -7.93 25.06
C ASP A 167 0.43 -7.89 26.55
N ARG A 168 -0.05 -6.83 27.20
CA ARG A 168 0.18 -6.63 28.63
C ARG A 168 -0.63 -7.63 29.44
N ALA A 169 0.05 -8.32 30.34
CA ALA A 169 -0.54 -9.30 31.23
C ALA A 169 -1.30 -8.65 32.40
N ALA A 170 -2.06 -9.49 33.13
CA ALA A 170 -2.61 -9.10 34.42
C ALA A 170 -1.48 -8.77 35.44
N PRO A 171 -1.74 -7.94 36.46
CA PRO A 171 -0.73 -7.65 37.49
C PRO A 171 -0.18 -8.93 38.13
N GLY A 172 1.13 -9.12 38.05
CA GLY A 172 1.83 -10.31 38.59
C GLY A 172 2.12 -11.41 37.57
N GLU A 173 1.66 -11.26 36.33
CA GLU A 173 2.01 -12.14 35.20
C GLU A 173 3.01 -11.45 34.26
N ALA A 174 3.73 -12.25 33.46
CA ALA A 174 4.64 -11.74 32.45
C ALA A 174 3.88 -11.35 31.17
N ASP A 175 4.27 -10.24 30.55
CA ASP A 175 3.72 -9.82 29.26
C ASP A 175 3.94 -10.90 28.20
N GLU A 176 2.96 -11.07 27.31
CA GLU A 176 3.01 -12.06 26.24
C GLU A 176 3.52 -11.43 24.95
N VAL A 177 4.50 -12.08 24.31
CA VAL A 177 5.00 -11.67 22.99
C VAL A 177 4.42 -12.59 21.92
N LEU A 178 3.81 -11.99 20.91
CA LEU A 178 3.27 -12.66 19.74
C LEU A 178 4.00 -12.20 18.49
N TYR A 179 4.32 -13.14 17.60
CA TYR A 179 5.08 -12.88 16.38
C TYR A 179 4.16 -12.93 15.17
N TYR A 180 4.25 -11.92 14.31
CA TYR A 180 3.48 -11.84 13.08
C TYR A 180 4.16 -12.61 11.95
N HIS A 181 3.35 -13.27 11.14
CA HIS A 181 3.74 -13.78 9.82
C HIS A 181 2.84 -13.09 8.80
N THR A 182 3.45 -12.42 7.82
CA THR A 182 2.74 -11.53 6.90
C THR A 182 2.80 -12.03 5.46
N ASP A 183 1.78 -11.68 4.68
CA ASP A 183 1.85 -11.76 3.21
C ASP A 183 2.89 -10.76 2.67
N VAL A 184 3.21 -10.85 1.38
CA VAL A 184 4.21 -10.02 0.70
C VAL A 184 3.96 -8.51 0.83
N ASN A 185 2.71 -8.10 1.07
CA ASN A 185 2.32 -6.70 1.28
C ASN A 185 2.34 -6.24 2.74
N GLY A 186 2.78 -7.11 3.66
CA GLY A 186 2.84 -6.85 5.09
C GLY A 186 1.50 -7.02 5.82
N ALA A 187 0.44 -7.52 5.17
CA ALA A 187 -0.80 -7.89 5.85
C ALA A 187 -0.57 -9.14 6.73
N PRO A 188 -0.92 -9.11 8.03
CA PRO A 188 -0.78 -10.28 8.90
C PRO A 188 -1.63 -11.48 8.44
N GLU A 189 -1.03 -12.61 8.12
CA GLU A 189 -1.75 -13.86 7.84
C GLU A 189 -1.81 -14.78 9.07
N GLU A 190 -0.78 -14.77 9.91
CA GLU A 190 -0.73 -15.59 11.11
C GLU A 190 -0.08 -14.84 12.28
N MET A 191 -0.38 -15.29 13.50
CA MET A 191 0.35 -14.93 14.70
C MET A 191 0.71 -16.17 15.49
N THR A 192 1.94 -16.20 16.02
CA THR A 192 2.45 -17.30 16.87
C THR A 192 2.85 -16.81 18.25
N ASP A 193 2.72 -17.67 19.27
CA ASP A 193 3.27 -17.42 20.61
C ASP A 193 4.79 -17.69 20.68
N GLY A 194 5.39 -17.48 21.85
CA GLY A 194 6.82 -17.77 22.07
C GLY A 194 7.22 -19.24 21.94
N GLY A 195 6.27 -20.17 21.92
CA GLY A 195 6.48 -21.59 21.64
C GLY A 195 6.33 -21.95 20.16
N GLY A 196 5.94 -21.01 19.30
CA GLY A 196 5.67 -21.23 17.88
C GLY A 196 4.28 -21.77 17.58
N ASN A 197 3.36 -21.80 18.55
CA ASN A 197 1.99 -22.24 18.29
C ASN A 197 1.18 -21.12 17.64
N ILE A 198 0.39 -21.44 16.62
CA ILE A 198 -0.53 -20.48 15.98
C ILE A 198 -1.64 -20.10 16.96
N VAL A 199 -1.76 -18.80 17.23
CA VAL A 199 -2.78 -18.22 18.12
C VAL A 199 -3.91 -17.53 17.35
N TRP A 200 -3.61 -17.05 16.14
CA TRP A 200 -4.53 -16.39 15.23
C TRP A 200 -4.07 -16.62 13.79
N GLU A 201 -5.02 -16.84 12.88
CA GLU A 201 -4.78 -16.94 11.43
C GLU A 201 -5.92 -16.27 10.63
N ALA A 202 -5.60 -15.77 9.45
CA ALA A 202 -6.55 -15.17 8.53
C ALA A 202 -6.13 -15.32 7.07
N GLY A 203 -7.14 -15.34 6.19
CA GLY A 203 -6.95 -15.22 4.74
C GLY A 203 -7.63 -13.98 4.20
N TYR A 204 -7.09 -13.43 3.11
CA TYR A 204 -7.54 -12.17 2.54
C TYR A 204 -8.05 -12.30 1.10
N GLN A 205 -9.05 -11.49 0.77
CA GLN A 205 -9.40 -11.10 -0.59
C GLN A 205 -8.43 -10.01 -1.05
N VAL A 206 -8.36 -9.77 -2.37
CA VAL A 206 -7.41 -8.81 -2.99
C VAL A 206 -7.48 -7.41 -2.38
N TRP A 207 -8.67 -6.96 -1.98
CA TRP A 207 -8.89 -5.62 -1.41
C TRP A 207 -8.85 -5.59 0.13
N GLY A 208 -8.38 -6.65 0.78
CA GLY A 208 -8.15 -6.68 2.22
C GLY A 208 -9.35 -7.13 3.07
N ASN A 209 -10.47 -7.50 2.44
CA ASN A 209 -11.56 -8.21 3.13
C ASN A 209 -11.11 -9.61 3.53
N LEU A 210 -11.59 -10.11 4.67
CA LEU A 210 -11.25 -11.45 5.13
C LEU A 210 -12.02 -12.51 4.33
N THR A 211 -11.36 -13.60 3.95
CA THR A 211 -12.00 -14.85 3.49
C THR A 211 -12.30 -15.76 4.68
N HIS A 212 -11.41 -15.77 5.67
CA HIS A 212 -11.59 -16.43 6.96
C HIS A 212 -10.74 -15.73 8.03
N GLU A 213 -11.10 -15.95 9.29
CA GLU A 213 -10.35 -15.55 10.46
C GLU A 213 -10.60 -16.58 11.55
N LYS A 214 -9.55 -17.06 12.21
CA LYS A 214 -9.64 -18.07 13.25
C LYS A 214 -8.72 -17.71 14.41
N GLU A 215 -9.28 -17.83 15.60
CA GLU A 215 -8.61 -17.64 16.88
C GLU A 215 -8.54 -18.99 17.59
N THR A 216 -7.35 -19.46 17.97
CA THR A 216 -7.24 -20.69 18.80
C THR A 216 -7.43 -20.37 20.29
N ARG A 217 -7.30 -19.10 20.65
CA ARG A 217 -7.60 -18.50 21.95
C ARG A 217 -7.98 -17.02 21.77
N PRO A 218 -8.58 -16.35 22.78
CA PRO A 218 -9.03 -14.96 22.65
C PRO A 218 -7.89 -13.96 22.35
N VAL A 219 -7.64 -13.72 21.07
CA VAL A 219 -6.60 -12.83 20.55
C VAL A 219 -7.17 -12.11 19.34
N GLN A 220 -7.56 -10.85 19.52
CA GLN A 220 -8.03 -10.03 18.42
C GLN A 220 -6.86 -9.36 17.70
N GLN A 221 -6.80 -9.50 16.37
CA GLN A 221 -5.84 -8.81 15.52
C GLN A 221 -6.53 -7.79 14.60
N ASN A 222 -6.11 -6.53 14.67
CA ASN A 222 -6.75 -5.44 13.91
C ASN A 222 -5.86 -4.85 12.81
N LEU A 223 -4.54 -5.09 12.80
CA LEU A 223 -3.69 -4.61 11.70
C LEU A 223 -4.11 -5.23 10.36
N ARG A 224 -4.03 -4.44 9.29
CA ARG A 224 -4.36 -4.84 7.91
C ARG A 224 -3.17 -4.55 7.00
N PHE A 225 -3.36 -4.06 5.77
CA PHE A 225 -2.22 -3.58 4.97
C PHE A 225 -1.38 -2.60 5.77
N GLN A 226 -0.10 -2.45 5.43
CA GLN A 226 0.83 -1.59 6.16
C GLN A 226 0.26 -0.18 6.38
N GLY A 227 0.16 0.22 7.66
CA GLY A 227 -0.43 1.50 8.10
C GLY A 227 -1.92 1.44 8.45
N GLN A 228 -2.61 0.34 8.16
CA GLN A 228 -4.04 0.19 8.36
C GLN A 228 -4.42 -0.53 9.65
N TYR A 229 -5.52 -0.07 10.26
CA TYR A 229 -6.16 -0.67 11.44
C TYR A 229 -7.64 -0.92 11.16
N LEU A 230 -8.12 -2.16 11.30
CA LEU A 230 -9.51 -2.55 11.16
C LEU A 230 -10.36 -2.05 12.33
N ASP A 231 -11.35 -1.23 12.01
CA ASP A 231 -12.49 -0.98 12.87
C ASP A 231 -13.57 -2.02 12.62
N ARG A 232 -13.56 -3.08 13.43
CA ARG A 232 -14.50 -4.22 13.31
C ARG A 232 -15.97 -3.79 13.34
N GLU A 233 -16.27 -2.70 14.04
CA GLU A 233 -17.59 -2.11 14.15
C GLU A 233 -18.17 -1.60 12.82
N THR A 234 -17.33 -1.09 11.91
CA THR A 234 -17.73 -0.50 10.63
C THR A 234 -17.26 -1.33 9.44
N GLY A 235 -16.25 -2.17 9.61
CA GLY A 235 -15.54 -2.86 8.53
C GLY A 235 -14.56 -1.96 7.79
N LEU A 236 -14.45 -0.67 8.15
CA LEU A 236 -13.47 0.24 7.56
C LEU A 236 -12.09 -0.01 8.14
N HIS A 237 -11.07 0.23 7.32
CA HIS A 237 -9.69 0.26 7.78
C HIS A 237 -9.28 1.72 7.97
N TYR A 238 -9.06 2.13 9.22
CA TYR A 238 -8.43 3.41 9.52
C TYR A 238 -7.02 3.42 8.93
N ASN A 239 -6.73 4.38 8.06
CA ASN A 239 -5.44 4.56 7.41
C ASN A 239 -4.97 6.01 7.59
N LEU A 240 -4.70 6.35 8.84
CA LEU A 240 -4.15 7.62 9.31
C LEU A 240 -4.94 8.87 8.89
N TYR A 241 -4.70 9.39 7.68
CA TYR A 241 -5.41 10.56 7.15
C TYR A 241 -6.72 10.22 6.41
N ARG A 242 -6.95 8.94 6.11
CA ARG A 242 -8.16 8.48 5.40
C ARG A 242 -8.73 7.20 6.01
N PHE A 243 -9.96 6.87 5.65
CA PHE A 243 -10.56 5.56 5.92
C PHE A 243 -10.68 4.79 4.60
N TYR A 244 -10.16 3.57 4.60
CA TYR A 244 -10.21 2.65 3.47
C TYR A 244 -11.38 1.67 3.63
N ASP A 245 -12.14 1.49 2.56
CA ASP A 245 -13.23 0.53 2.49
C ASP A 245 -12.80 -0.68 1.65
N PRO A 246 -12.52 -1.83 2.29
CA PRO A 246 -12.10 -3.04 1.59
C PRO A 246 -13.17 -3.61 0.65
N ASP A 247 -14.45 -3.25 0.84
CA ASP A 247 -15.53 -3.73 -0.04
C ASP A 247 -15.45 -3.16 -1.45
N ILE A 248 -14.85 -1.97 -1.60
CA ILE A 248 -14.70 -1.27 -2.88
C ILE A 248 -13.24 -0.95 -3.24
N GLY A 249 -12.28 -1.39 -2.43
CA GLY A 249 -10.86 -1.18 -2.71
C GLY A 249 -10.43 0.29 -2.76
N LYS A 250 -11.13 1.18 -2.04
CA LYS A 250 -10.97 2.63 -2.14
C LYS A 250 -11.06 3.33 -0.80
N PHE A 251 -10.51 4.54 -0.74
CA PHE A 251 -10.77 5.47 0.35
C PHE A 251 -12.19 6.05 0.25
N ILE A 252 -12.79 6.38 1.38
CA ILE A 252 -14.14 6.98 1.47
C ILE A 252 -14.14 8.52 1.46
N SER A 253 -12.95 9.12 1.32
CA SER A 253 -12.75 10.56 1.15
C SER A 253 -11.68 10.80 0.08
N GLY A 254 -11.74 11.96 -0.57
CA GLY A 254 -10.70 12.37 -1.51
C GLY A 254 -9.36 12.61 -0.80
N ASP A 255 -8.27 12.43 -1.54
CA ASP A 255 -6.91 12.63 -1.04
C ASP A 255 -6.69 14.04 -0.46
N PRO A 256 -6.28 14.19 0.81
CA PRO A 256 -5.99 15.48 1.43
C PRO A 256 -4.87 16.26 0.74
N ILE A 257 -3.92 15.57 0.08
CA ILE A 257 -2.88 16.23 -0.73
C ILE A 257 -3.28 16.37 -2.21
N SER A 258 -4.55 16.08 -2.52
CA SER A 258 -5.17 16.23 -3.84
C SER A 258 -4.39 15.47 -4.92
N ILE A 259 -4.23 16.06 -6.11
CA ILE A 259 -3.56 15.45 -7.26
C ILE A 259 -2.09 15.07 -7.02
N ARG A 260 -1.48 15.51 -5.91
CA ARG A 260 -0.11 15.10 -5.52
C ARG A 260 -0.07 13.63 -5.08
N GLY A 261 -1.17 13.09 -4.54
CA GLY A 261 -1.31 11.68 -4.18
C GLY A 261 -1.62 10.79 -5.39
N GLY A 262 -2.30 11.35 -6.41
CA GLY A 262 -2.61 10.69 -7.67
C GLY A 262 -3.81 11.33 -8.38
N ILE A 263 -4.06 10.94 -9.63
CA ILE A 263 -5.19 11.47 -10.43
C ILE A 263 -6.54 10.87 -10.00
N ASN A 264 -6.54 9.67 -9.41
CA ASN A 264 -7.73 9.09 -8.78
C ASN A 264 -7.65 9.34 -7.28
N LEU A 265 -8.39 10.36 -6.80
CA LEU A 265 -8.34 10.85 -5.43
C LEU A 265 -8.81 9.84 -4.37
N TYR A 266 -9.47 8.75 -4.78
CA TYR A 266 -10.00 7.71 -3.89
C TYR A 266 -9.22 6.39 -3.98
N GLN A 267 -8.23 6.30 -4.86
CA GLN A 267 -7.47 5.08 -5.06
C GLN A 267 -6.61 4.76 -3.83
N TYR A 268 -6.65 3.52 -3.36
CA TYR A 268 -5.69 3.02 -2.37
C TYR A 268 -4.31 2.83 -2.99
N ALA A 269 -4.19 1.88 -3.93
CA ALA A 269 -2.94 1.57 -4.60
C ALA A 269 -3.16 1.11 -6.04
N PRO A 270 -2.15 1.21 -6.93
CA PRO A 270 -2.20 0.61 -8.27
C PRO A 270 -2.36 -0.91 -8.23
N ASN A 271 -1.69 -1.56 -7.28
CA ASN A 271 -1.73 -3.00 -7.06
C ASN A 271 -1.46 -3.28 -5.56
N PRO A 272 -2.45 -3.76 -4.79
CA PRO A 272 -2.34 -3.93 -3.33
C PRO A 272 -1.40 -5.08 -2.89
N LEU A 273 -0.88 -5.90 -3.82
CA LEU A 273 0.14 -6.90 -3.50
C LEU A 273 1.55 -6.33 -3.52
N SER A 274 1.80 -5.30 -4.32
CA SER A 274 3.15 -4.75 -4.56
C SER A 274 3.29 -3.29 -4.12
N TRP A 275 2.21 -2.68 -3.62
CA TRP A 275 2.17 -1.29 -3.21
C TRP A 275 1.40 -1.14 -1.90
N ILE A 276 1.86 -0.19 -1.10
CA ILE A 276 1.28 0.19 0.18
C ILE A 276 1.09 1.71 0.25
N ASP A 277 0.19 2.19 1.10
CA ASP A 277 0.02 3.61 1.43
C ASP A 277 -0.11 3.77 2.96
N PRO A 278 1.01 3.77 3.71
CA PRO A 278 0.97 3.72 5.17
C PRO A 278 0.40 4.95 5.86
N LEU A 279 0.31 6.07 5.13
CA LEU A 279 -0.24 7.32 5.65
C LEU A 279 -1.66 7.57 5.11
N GLY A 280 -2.10 6.82 4.10
CA GLY A 280 -3.30 7.18 3.37
C GLY A 280 -3.12 8.53 2.65
N LEU A 281 -1.98 8.78 2.00
CA LEU A 281 -1.72 10.00 1.22
C LEU A 281 -1.02 9.74 -0.11
N SER A 282 -0.09 8.77 -0.15
CA SER A 282 0.69 8.51 -1.36
C SER A 282 1.29 7.12 -1.31
N THR A 283 1.16 6.40 -2.41
CA THR A 283 1.59 5.02 -2.50
C THR A 283 3.09 4.88 -2.69
N THR A 284 3.67 3.88 -2.05
CA THR A 284 5.01 3.41 -2.32
C THR A 284 4.98 1.96 -2.76
N CYS A 285 5.80 1.64 -3.76
CA CYS A 285 6.02 0.26 -4.15
C CYS A 285 6.83 -0.41 -3.05
N LEU A 286 6.49 -1.65 -2.72
CA LEU A 286 7.28 -2.48 -1.84
C LEU A 286 8.65 -2.67 -2.47
N LYS A 287 9.70 -2.41 -1.69
CA LYS A 287 11.06 -2.71 -2.13
C LYS A 287 11.15 -4.23 -2.26
N ALA A 288 11.60 -4.74 -3.40
CA ALA A 288 12.02 -6.14 -3.46
C ALA A 288 13.07 -6.37 -2.36
N GLU A 289 13.09 -7.57 -1.76
CA GLU A 289 13.97 -7.98 -0.62
C GLU A 289 15.46 -7.59 -0.74
N ASN A 290 15.91 -7.20 -1.93
CA ASN A 290 17.28 -6.76 -2.19
C ASN A 290 17.50 -5.24 -2.07
N GLY A 291 16.54 -4.43 -1.60
CA GLY A 291 16.76 -3.02 -1.26
C GLY A 291 16.94 -2.05 -2.45
N TYR A 292 16.77 -2.50 -3.69
CA TYR A 292 16.95 -1.66 -4.87
C TYR A 292 15.61 -1.15 -5.44
N SER A 293 15.32 0.13 -5.25
CA SER A 293 14.25 0.82 -5.98
C SER A 293 14.74 1.29 -7.35
N ARG A 294 14.00 1.00 -8.44
CA ARG A 294 14.22 1.69 -9.73
C ARG A 294 14.03 3.19 -9.53
N GLY A 295 15.10 3.98 -9.63
CA GLY A 295 15.01 5.43 -9.57
C GLY A 295 14.13 5.99 -10.69
N LYS A 296 13.14 6.82 -10.36
CA LYS A 296 12.20 7.47 -11.29
C LYS A 296 12.83 8.48 -12.27
N ARG A 297 14.17 8.66 -12.29
CA ARG A 297 14.82 9.78 -12.97
C ARG A 297 15.67 9.47 -14.20
N HIS A 298 15.87 8.21 -14.58
CA HIS A 298 16.70 7.90 -15.76
C HIS A 298 16.10 6.75 -16.59
N GLY A 299 14.92 6.95 -17.16
CA GLY A 299 14.34 6.05 -18.16
C GLY A 299 13.84 6.85 -19.36
N MET A 300 14.19 6.42 -20.58
CA MET A 300 13.53 6.90 -21.79
C MET A 300 12.01 6.70 -21.69
N LYS A 301 11.23 7.68 -22.17
CA LYS A 301 9.83 7.44 -22.52
C LYS A 301 9.80 6.62 -23.82
N LEU A 302 9.38 5.36 -23.75
CA LEU A 302 9.04 4.58 -24.95
C LEU A 302 7.66 5.06 -25.44
N HIS A 303 7.62 5.66 -26.64
CA HIS A 303 6.35 5.89 -27.33
C HIS A 303 5.88 4.58 -27.99
N PRO A 304 4.56 4.28 -28.04
CA PRO A 304 4.02 3.02 -28.56
C PRO A 304 4.42 2.66 -30.00
N ASN A 305 4.90 3.62 -30.79
CA ASN A 305 5.18 3.45 -32.22
C ASN A 305 6.64 3.75 -32.64
N ALA A 306 7.60 3.83 -31.72
CA ALA A 306 8.95 4.28 -32.07
C ALA A 306 9.92 3.10 -32.30
N ALA A 307 10.19 2.79 -33.56
CA ALA A 307 11.34 1.97 -33.98
C ALA A 307 12.71 2.68 -33.77
N GLN A 308 12.75 3.81 -33.05
CA GLN A 308 13.95 4.58 -32.77
C GLN A 308 13.92 5.19 -31.37
N ALA A 309 14.99 4.96 -30.61
CA ALA A 309 15.24 5.60 -29.34
C ALA A 309 15.61 7.08 -29.57
N ILE A 310 14.74 8.02 -29.17
CA ILE A 310 15.06 9.46 -29.20
C ILE A 310 15.69 9.87 -27.85
N ALA A 311 16.88 10.45 -27.90
CA ALA A 311 17.71 10.84 -26.75
C ALA A 311 17.01 11.81 -25.78
N ASP A 312 17.47 11.84 -24.53
CA ASP A 312 17.18 12.96 -23.63
C ASP A 312 17.89 14.24 -24.09
N LYS A 313 17.61 15.37 -23.43
CA LYS A 313 18.01 16.72 -23.87
C LYS A 313 19.53 16.93 -24.07
N GLU A 314 20.38 15.96 -23.70
CA GLU A 314 21.84 16.08 -23.69
C GLU A 314 22.57 15.06 -24.60
N ASN A 315 21.85 14.23 -25.37
CA ASN A 315 22.45 13.32 -26.37
C ASN A 315 23.48 12.32 -25.79
N LYS A 316 23.19 11.72 -24.63
CA LYS A 316 24.09 10.81 -23.88
C LYS A 316 23.72 9.32 -23.99
N PRO A 317 24.69 8.38 -24.01
CA PRO A 317 24.45 6.94 -23.87
C PRO A 317 23.61 6.60 -22.63
N HIS A 318 22.64 5.70 -22.78
CA HIS A 318 21.71 5.33 -21.71
C HIS A 318 21.81 3.85 -21.35
N GLY A 319 22.20 3.56 -20.11
CA GLY A 319 22.25 2.22 -19.55
C GLY A 319 20.93 1.77 -18.95
N VAL A 320 20.46 0.59 -19.33
CA VAL A 320 19.22 -0.03 -18.82
C VAL A 320 19.56 -1.32 -18.08
N TRP A 321 19.21 -1.36 -16.79
CA TRP A 321 19.28 -2.57 -15.98
C TRP A 321 18.26 -3.61 -16.45
N ARG A 322 18.73 -4.78 -16.89
CA ARG A 322 17.89 -5.95 -17.22
C ARG A 322 18.21 -7.18 -16.37
N SER A 323 19.15 -7.05 -15.44
CA SER A 323 19.56 -8.09 -14.51
C SER A 323 19.49 -7.56 -13.08
N LYS A 324 18.88 -8.33 -12.18
CA LYS A 324 18.90 -8.02 -10.74
C LYS A 324 20.29 -8.24 -10.15
N ASP A 325 21.03 -9.21 -10.65
CA ASP A 325 22.38 -9.53 -10.18
C ASP A 325 23.36 -8.39 -10.47
N ASP A 326 23.24 -7.74 -11.64
CA ASP A 326 24.09 -6.60 -11.96
C ASP A 326 23.78 -5.38 -11.08
N LEU A 327 22.50 -5.19 -10.74
CA LEU A 327 22.06 -4.11 -9.84
C LEU A 327 22.55 -4.35 -8.40
N LYS A 328 22.52 -5.62 -7.95
CA LYS A 328 23.08 -6.03 -6.66
C LYS A 328 24.59 -5.80 -6.64
N TYR A 329 25.28 -6.26 -7.66
CA TYR A 329 26.71 -6.06 -7.82
C TYR A 329 27.07 -4.56 -7.80
N ALA A 330 26.27 -3.71 -8.46
CA ALA A 330 26.47 -2.26 -8.42
C ALA A 330 26.34 -1.66 -7.02
N GLY A 331 25.38 -2.10 -6.21
CA GLY A 331 25.28 -1.66 -4.82
C GLY A 331 26.43 -2.15 -3.94
N GLU A 332 26.89 -3.40 -4.14
CA GLU A 332 28.09 -3.93 -3.47
C GLU A 332 29.32 -3.09 -3.80
N GLN A 333 29.51 -2.73 -5.07
CA GLN A 333 30.60 -1.84 -5.47
C GLN A 333 30.44 -0.44 -4.88
N ALA A 334 29.23 0.12 -4.83
CA ALA A 334 28.97 1.43 -4.23
C ALA A 334 29.37 1.47 -2.74
N ALA A 335 29.13 0.38 -2.00
CA ALA A 335 29.51 0.28 -0.59
C ALA A 335 31.03 0.32 -0.36
N THR A 336 31.84 0.01 -1.38
CA THR A 336 33.31 0.14 -1.32
C THR A 336 33.81 1.56 -1.56
N LEU A 337 32.94 2.46 -2.05
CA LEU A 337 33.28 3.84 -2.39
C LEU A 337 33.01 4.77 -1.21
N LYS A 338 33.81 5.84 -1.09
CA LYS A 338 33.50 6.93 -0.15
C LYS A 338 32.23 7.67 -0.57
N PRO A 339 31.48 8.29 0.36
CA PRO A 339 30.38 9.19 0.02
C PRO A 339 30.77 10.21 -1.05
N GLY A 340 29.99 10.28 -2.13
CA GLY A 340 30.20 11.16 -3.27
C GLY A 340 31.14 10.61 -4.36
N GLU A 341 31.93 9.57 -4.08
CA GLU A 341 32.87 8.96 -5.03
C GLU A 341 32.15 8.16 -6.12
N MET A 342 32.65 8.25 -7.36
CA MET A 342 32.13 7.55 -8.54
C MET A 342 33.24 6.77 -9.23
N LYS A 343 32.99 5.51 -9.58
CA LYS A 343 33.94 4.64 -10.31
C LYS A 343 33.24 3.70 -11.29
N ASP A 344 34.01 3.20 -12.24
CA ASP A 344 33.58 2.20 -13.21
C ASP A 344 34.12 0.81 -12.82
N PHE A 345 33.26 -0.19 -12.85
CA PHE A 345 33.59 -1.58 -12.52
C PHE A 345 33.23 -2.51 -13.68
N PRO A 346 33.98 -3.61 -13.91
CA PRO A 346 33.64 -4.56 -14.95
C PRO A 346 32.27 -5.21 -14.69
N ILE A 347 31.47 -5.40 -15.73
CA ILE A 347 30.19 -6.12 -15.63
C ILE A 347 30.36 -7.56 -16.15
N ASN A 348 29.53 -8.49 -15.68
CA ASN A 348 29.50 -9.85 -16.20
C ASN A 348 29.22 -9.83 -17.72
N PRO A 349 30.05 -10.46 -18.58
CA PRO A 349 29.83 -10.51 -20.03
C PRO A 349 28.50 -11.14 -20.44
N ASN A 350 27.94 -12.01 -19.60
CA ASN A 350 26.63 -12.65 -19.80
C ASN A 350 25.46 -11.81 -19.26
N SER A 351 25.74 -10.58 -18.83
CA SER A 351 24.72 -9.63 -18.38
C SER A 351 23.63 -9.47 -19.43
N LYS A 352 22.37 -9.43 -18.97
CA LYS A 352 21.23 -9.08 -19.81
C LYS A 352 21.07 -7.57 -19.98
N SER A 353 21.78 -6.76 -19.19
CA SER A 353 21.69 -5.30 -19.23
C SER A 353 22.15 -4.75 -20.59
N GLU A 354 21.71 -3.55 -20.90
CA GLU A 354 21.77 -2.96 -22.24
C GLU A 354 22.23 -1.51 -22.18
N VAL A 355 22.90 -1.04 -23.23
CA VAL A 355 23.26 0.38 -23.41
C VAL A 355 22.73 0.85 -24.76
N TYR A 356 21.97 1.94 -24.77
CA TYR A 356 21.46 2.58 -25.97
C TYR A 356 22.33 3.77 -26.35
N ILE A 357 22.73 3.83 -27.63
CA ILE A 357 23.62 4.89 -28.16
C ILE A 357 22.79 5.95 -28.90
N PRO A 358 22.93 7.24 -28.53
CA PRO A 358 22.27 8.36 -29.22
C PRO A 358 22.67 8.44 -30.70
N GLY A 359 21.70 8.67 -31.57
CA GLY A 359 21.92 8.69 -33.03
C GLY A 359 22.21 7.32 -33.66
N GLY A 360 22.20 6.25 -32.85
CA GLY A 360 22.29 4.87 -33.34
C GLY A 360 20.99 4.41 -34.00
N ASN A 361 21.02 3.20 -34.57
CA ASN A 361 19.87 2.57 -35.23
C ASN A 361 18.79 2.04 -34.27
N GLY A 362 18.83 2.41 -32.99
CA GLY A 362 17.90 1.93 -31.95
C GLY A 362 18.22 0.55 -31.39
N VAL A 363 19.26 -0.14 -31.88
CA VAL A 363 19.70 -1.45 -31.36
C VAL A 363 20.62 -1.21 -30.15
N PRO A 364 20.30 -1.78 -28.97
CA PRO A 364 21.18 -1.66 -27.81
C PRO A 364 22.45 -2.51 -27.97
N ILE A 365 23.54 -2.05 -27.37
CA ILE A 365 24.79 -2.81 -27.24
C ILE A 365 24.91 -3.40 -25.84
N LYS A 366 25.82 -4.37 -25.69
CA LYS A 366 26.15 -4.96 -24.39
C LYS A 366 27.08 -4.02 -23.60
N PRO A 367 26.80 -3.76 -22.32
CA PRO A 367 27.73 -3.04 -21.46
C PRO A 367 28.96 -3.91 -21.19
N ASP A 368 30.11 -3.28 -21.02
CA ASP A 368 31.33 -3.91 -20.52
C ASP A 368 31.65 -3.48 -19.07
N LYS A 369 31.02 -2.40 -18.60
CA LYS A 369 31.19 -1.87 -17.25
C LYS A 369 29.87 -1.40 -16.65
N ILE A 370 29.88 -1.18 -15.34
CA ILE A 370 28.88 -0.41 -14.61
C ILE A 370 29.56 0.82 -14.02
N ARG A 371 28.94 1.99 -14.18
CA ARG A 371 29.35 3.20 -13.46
C ARG A 371 28.53 3.31 -12.19
N VAL A 372 29.19 3.53 -11.06
CA VAL A 372 28.57 3.52 -9.74
C VAL A 372 29.05 4.73 -8.93
N ARG A 373 28.12 5.43 -8.27
CA ARG A 373 28.40 6.50 -7.30
C ARG A 373 27.72 6.22 -5.98
N ASN A 374 28.47 6.29 -4.88
CA ASN A 374 27.89 6.28 -3.53
C ASN A 374 27.34 7.67 -3.18
N ASN A 375 26.06 7.77 -2.79
CA ASN A 375 25.44 9.06 -2.45
C ASN A 375 25.68 9.48 -0.99
N GLY A 376 26.14 8.57 -0.12
CA GLY A 376 26.45 8.86 1.28
C GLY A 376 25.27 8.76 2.26
N ASP A 377 24.07 8.46 1.77
CA ASP A 377 22.82 8.35 2.54
C ASP A 377 22.26 6.91 2.56
N GLY A 378 23.13 5.92 2.30
CA GLY A 378 22.73 4.53 2.12
C GLY A 378 22.16 4.22 0.73
N THR A 379 22.19 5.18 -0.20
CA THR A 379 21.80 4.97 -1.60
C THR A 379 22.98 5.14 -2.56
N PHE A 380 22.80 4.68 -3.80
CA PHE A 380 23.78 4.84 -4.86
C PHE A 380 23.08 5.19 -6.18
N HIS A 381 23.84 5.81 -7.09
CA HIS A 381 23.46 5.89 -8.49
C HIS A 381 24.31 4.89 -9.27
N GLY A 382 23.68 4.13 -10.17
CA GLY A 382 24.43 3.26 -11.07
C GLY A 382 23.74 3.08 -12.41
N PHE A 383 24.55 2.88 -13.45
CA PHE A 383 24.08 2.57 -14.79
C PHE A 383 25.10 1.70 -15.55
N PRO A 384 24.63 0.71 -16.34
CA PRO A 384 25.49 0.00 -17.29
C PRO A 384 26.07 0.98 -18.31
N ILE A 385 27.33 0.80 -18.67
CA ILE A 385 28.01 1.59 -19.68
C ILE A 385 28.81 0.68 -20.60
N ASP A 386 29.09 1.19 -21.78
CA ASP A 386 30.09 0.64 -22.69
C ASP A 386 31.29 1.60 -22.73
N SER A 387 32.48 1.11 -22.39
CA SER A 387 33.69 1.94 -22.23
C SER A 387 34.16 2.58 -23.54
N THR A 388 33.73 2.08 -24.69
CA THR A 388 34.10 2.63 -26.00
C THR A 388 33.25 3.83 -26.39
N THR A 389 32.02 3.91 -25.87
CA THR A 389 31.05 4.98 -26.15
C THR A 389 30.81 5.90 -24.95
N ALA A 390 31.24 5.50 -23.76
CA ALA A 390 31.21 6.29 -22.55
C ALA A 390 32.35 7.33 -22.55
N GLY A 391 32.15 8.45 -23.24
CA GLY A 391 32.94 9.66 -22.99
C GLY A 391 32.88 10.11 -21.52
N PRO A 392 33.60 11.18 -21.12
CA PRO A 392 33.60 11.68 -19.74
C PRO A 392 32.23 12.28 -19.40
N ILE A 393 31.28 11.41 -19.03
CA ILE A 393 29.85 11.74 -18.94
C ILE A 393 29.50 12.55 -17.68
N PHE A 394 30.40 12.70 -16.69
CA PHE A 394 30.19 13.58 -15.52
C PHE A 394 31.51 14.06 -14.87
N GLU A 395 32.33 14.87 -15.54
CA GLU A 395 33.47 15.57 -14.87
C GLU A 395 33.11 16.95 -14.30
N LYS A 396 31.89 17.46 -14.52
CA LYS A 396 31.46 18.71 -13.87
C LYS A 396 30.75 18.41 -12.56
N GLY A 397 31.49 18.55 -11.47
CA GLY A 397 30.90 18.72 -10.15
C GLY A 397 29.98 19.94 -10.14
N LYS A 398 28.67 19.70 -10.05
CA LYS A 398 27.65 20.60 -9.53
C LYS A 398 26.52 19.77 -8.94
#